data_AF-A0A2T3N0L4-F1
#
_entry.id   AF-A0A2T3N0L4-F1
#
_cell.length_a   1.000
_cell.length_b   1.000
_cell.length_c   1.000
_cell.angle_alpha   90.00
_cell.angle_beta   90.00
_cell.angle_gamma   90.00
#
_symmetry.space_group_name_H-M   'P 1'
#
loop_
_entity.id
_entity.type
_entity.pdbx_description
1 polymer ?
#
loop_
_entity_poly.entity_id
_entity_poly.type
_entity_poly.pdbx_seq_one_letter_code
_entity_poly.pdbx_strand_id
1 'polypeptide(L)'
;MDPVQALAQQDLPYEIYHADGNGHIQVETISTGNFESPADLLERIEQASQWPDFFAMAKAKPDQWLLDLMIYFPDTQPYSTQCFVEFLNILSSRDALICFVQGSPRWYWDTKNIALISNVIDMVTTLTDRTSKSDIHGEIELNLLSELLKNLKNKQLQLITTCETI
;
A
#
# COMPACT_ATOMS: atom_id res chain seq x y z
N MET A 1 11.87 10.96 -21.28
CA MET A 1 10.54 11.33 -20.77
C MET A 1 10.64 11.38 -19.26
N ASP A 2 10.06 12.41 -18.63
CA ASP A 2 10.04 12.51 -17.16
C ASP A 2 9.25 11.34 -16.57
N PRO A 3 9.82 10.55 -15.62
CA PRO A 3 9.19 9.32 -15.16
C PRO A 3 7.93 9.57 -14.32
N VAL A 4 7.86 10.69 -13.60
CA VAL A 4 6.65 11.08 -12.85
C VAL A 4 5.50 11.39 -13.80
N GLN A 5 5.74 12.18 -14.84
CA GLN A 5 4.73 12.47 -15.87
C GLN A 5 4.32 11.23 -16.65
N ALA A 6 5.28 10.33 -16.95
CA ALA A 6 5.00 9.06 -17.60
C ALA A 6 4.03 8.20 -16.78
N LEU A 7 4.35 8.02 -15.50
CA LEU A 7 3.52 7.22 -14.59
C LEU A 7 2.13 7.86 -14.40
N ALA A 8 2.06 9.19 -14.34
CA ALA A 8 0.80 9.91 -14.21
C ALA A 8 -0.15 9.72 -15.41
N GLN A 9 0.36 9.35 -16.59
CA GLN A 9 -0.44 9.15 -17.80
C GLN A 9 -0.87 7.70 -17.99
N GLN A 10 -0.39 6.77 -17.15
CA GLN A 10 -0.75 5.36 -17.25
C GLN A 10 -2.07 5.08 -16.56
N ASP A 11 -2.96 4.41 -17.29
CA ASP A 11 -4.05 3.64 -16.70
C ASP A 11 -3.44 2.32 -16.22
N LEU A 12 -3.45 2.10 -14.90
CA LEU A 12 -2.88 0.88 -14.34
C LEU A 12 -3.78 -0.30 -14.71
N PRO A 13 -3.21 -1.46 -15.08
CA PRO A 13 -3.98 -2.65 -15.40
C PRO A 13 -4.96 -3.00 -14.29
N TYR A 14 -6.21 -3.25 -14.67
CA TYR A 14 -7.24 -3.74 -13.77
C TYR A 14 -7.93 -4.98 -14.36
N GLU A 15 -8.50 -5.78 -13.48
CA GLU A 15 -9.24 -6.99 -13.86
C GLU A 15 -10.73 -6.69 -14.01
N ILE A 16 -11.34 -7.23 -15.07
CA ILE A 16 -12.80 -7.28 -15.20
C ILE A 16 -13.26 -8.72 -14.98
N TYR A 17 -14.20 -8.88 -14.05
CA TYR A 17 -14.80 -10.17 -13.73
C TYR A 17 -16.09 -10.37 -14.52
N HIS A 18 -16.13 -11.45 -15.30
CA HIS A 18 -17.29 -11.83 -16.11
C HIS A 18 -17.85 -13.16 -15.60
N ALA A 19 -19.16 -13.23 -15.39
CA ALA A 19 -19.83 -14.52 -15.17
C ALA A 19 -20.01 -15.23 -16.52
N ASP A 20 -19.51 -16.46 -16.64
CA ASP A 20 -19.59 -17.24 -17.89
C ASP A 20 -20.96 -17.92 -18.11
N GLY A 21 -21.92 -17.69 -17.19
CA GLY A 21 -23.24 -18.32 -17.20
C GLY A 21 -23.26 -19.78 -16.72
N ASN A 22 -22.12 -20.39 -16.45
CA ASN A 22 -21.98 -21.78 -15.97
C ASN A 22 -21.48 -21.86 -14.52
N GLY A 23 -21.41 -20.73 -13.83
CA GLY A 23 -20.94 -20.66 -12.45
C GLY A 23 -19.42 -20.48 -12.32
N HIS A 24 -18.70 -20.19 -13.41
CA HIS A 24 -17.31 -19.77 -13.33
C HIS A 24 -17.18 -18.26 -13.55
N ILE A 25 -16.09 -17.72 -13.01
CA ILE A 25 -15.68 -16.32 -13.23
C ILE A 25 -14.54 -16.35 -14.24
N GLN A 26 -14.74 -15.68 -15.37
CA GLN A 26 -13.68 -15.34 -16.31
C GLN A 26 -13.06 -14.01 -15.89
N VAL A 27 -11.73 -13.95 -15.90
CA VAL A 27 -10.97 -12.75 -15.56
C VAL A 27 -10.34 -12.23 -16.85
N GLU A 28 -10.70 -11.01 -17.23
CA GLU A 28 -10.04 -10.28 -18.31
C GLU A 28 -9.06 -9.27 -17.72
N THR A 29 -7.77 -9.42 -18.01
CA THR A 29 -6.75 -8.43 -17.65
C THR A 29 -6.65 -7.40 -18.77
N ILE A 30 -7.05 -6.15 -18.49
CA ILE A 30 -6.85 -5.06 -19.44
C ILE A 30 -5.42 -4.54 -19.28
N SER A 31 -4.54 -4.93 -20.21
CA SER A 31 -3.20 -4.37 -20.30
C SER A 31 -3.18 -3.16 -21.24
N THR A 32 -2.70 -2.03 -20.75
CA THR A 32 -2.49 -0.83 -21.55
C THR A 32 -1.16 -0.92 -22.29
N GLY A 33 -1.19 -1.30 -23.57
CA GLY A 33 -0.21 -0.98 -24.62
C GLY A 33 1.30 -1.17 -24.36
N ASN A 34 2.13 -0.74 -25.33
CA ASN A 34 3.61 -0.74 -25.27
C ASN A 34 4.16 0.40 -24.40
N PHE A 35 3.66 0.54 -23.17
CA PHE A 35 4.19 1.54 -22.23
C PHE A 35 5.28 0.91 -21.35
N GLU A 36 6.22 1.75 -20.90
CA GLU A 36 7.23 1.38 -19.90
C GLU A 36 6.53 0.85 -18.63
N SER A 37 7.05 -0.20 -18.00
CA SER A 37 6.40 -0.80 -16.84
C SER A 37 6.31 0.21 -15.68
N PRO A 38 5.20 0.27 -14.92
CA PRO A 38 5.13 1.10 -13.72
C PRO A 38 6.29 0.84 -12.74
N ALA A 39 6.76 -0.42 -12.65
CA ALA A 39 7.90 -0.78 -11.81
C ALA A 39 9.21 -0.10 -12.27
N ASP A 40 9.45 -0.07 -13.58
CA ASP A 40 10.64 0.58 -14.16
C ASP A 40 10.58 2.10 -13.95
N LEU A 41 9.39 2.69 -14.06
CA LEU A 41 9.17 4.11 -13.79
C LEU A 41 9.42 4.47 -12.31
N LEU A 42 8.97 3.63 -11.37
CA LEU A 42 9.25 3.80 -9.95
C LEU A 42 10.75 3.73 -9.64
N GLU A 43 11.47 2.79 -10.27
CA GLU A 43 12.94 2.70 -10.11
C GLU A 43 13.63 3.96 -10.63
N ARG A 44 13.19 4.51 -11.77
CA ARG A 44 13.76 5.76 -12.31
C ARG A 44 13.44 6.98 -11.44
N ILE A 45 12.27 7.02 -10.78
CA ILE A 45 11.93 8.05 -9.80
C ILE A 45 12.90 8.01 -8.60
N GLU A 46 13.21 6.81 -8.09
CA GLU A 46 14.22 6.61 -7.05
C GLU A 46 15.59 7.11 -7.50
N GLN A 47 16.07 6.64 -8.66
CA GLN A 47 17.38 6.99 -9.20
C GLN A 47 17.53 8.50 -9.45
N ALA A 48 16.45 9.17 -9.85
CA ALA A 48 16.41 10.61 -10.07
C ALA A 48 16.04 11.41 -8.80
N SER A 49 15.76 10.75 -7.68
CA SER A 49 15.31 11.36 -6.42
C SER A 49 14.09 12.29 -6.57
N GLN A 50 13.14 11.90 -7.44
CA GLN A 50 11.95 12.70 -7.78
C GLN A 50 10.73 12.39 -6.90
N TRP A 51 10.93 11.81 -5.72
CA TRP A 51 9.83 11.49 -4.79
C TRP A 51 8.95 12.70 -4.42
N PRO A 52 9.47 13.92 -4.17
CA PRO A 52 8.62 15.06 -3.88
C PRO A 52 7.62 15.37 -4.99
N ASP A 53 8.06 15.32 -6.25
CA ASP A 53 7.22 15.55 -7.42
C ASP A 53 6.22 14.42 -7.62
N PHE A 54 6.65 13.17 -7.39
CA PHE A 54 5.79 12.00 -7.39
C PHE A 54 4.66 12.12 -6.36
N PHE A 55 4.96 12.49 -5.11
CA PHE A 55 3.93 12.64 -4.08
C PHE A 55 3.00 13.82 -4.33
N ALA A 56 3.49 14.91 -4.95
CA ALA A 56 2.64 16.00 -5.38
C ALA A 56 1.63 15.54 -6.43
N MET A 57 2.06 14.71 -7.39
CA MET A 57 1.18 14.11 -8.39
C MET A 57 0.22 13.08 -7.78
N ALA A 58 0.70 12.21 -6.89
CA ALA A 58 -0.09 11.16 -6.24
C ALA A 58 -1.29 11.72 -5.46
N LYS A 59 -1.17 12.91 -4.85
CA LYS A 59 -2.28 13.59 -4.15
C LYS A 59 -3.46 13.97 -5.07
N ALA A 60 -3.25 14.06 -6.37
CA ALA A 60 -4.30 14.34 -7.35
C ALA A 60 -4.92 13.07 -7.95
N LYS A 61 -4.43 11.88 -7.58
CA LYS A 61 -4.91 10.59 -8.08
C LYS A 61 -5.99 9.99 -7.17
N PRO A 62 -6.93 9.20 -7.73
CA PRO A 62 -7.91 8.52 -6.93
C PRO A 62 -7.26 7.41 -6.09
N ASP A 63 -7.85 7.11 -4.92
CA ASP A 63 -7.34 6.08 -4.01
C ASP A 63 -7.10 4.73 -4.72
N GLN A 64 -8.01 4.30 -5.60
CA GLN A 64 -7.88 3.06 -6.36
C GLN A 64 -6.59 3.02 -7.19
N TRP A 65 -6.21 4.13 -7.83
CA TRP A 65 -4.98 4.21 -8.61
C TRP A 65 -3.75 4.02 -7.71
N LEU A 66 -3.78 4.52 -6.47
CA LEU A 66 -2.68 4.32 -5.50
C LEU A 66 -2.63 2.86 -5.00
N LEU A 67 -3.78 2.24 -4.77
CA LEU A 67 -3.87 0.83 -4.41
C LEU A 67 -3.34 -0.07 -5.53
N ASP A 68 -3.72 0.23 -6.78
CA ASP A 68 -3.24 -0.49 -7.95
C ASP A 68 -1.75 -0.25 -8.17
N LEU A 69 -1.23 0.94 -7.89
CA LEU A 69 0.20 1.23 -8.05
C LEU A 69 1.06 0.41 -7.06
N MET A 70 0.52 0.12 -5.87
CA MET A 70 1.24 -0.58 -4.81
C MET A 70 1.83 -1.92 -5.27
N ILE A 71 1.16 -2.64 -6.17
CA ILE A 71 1.62 -3.97 -6.63
C ILE A 71 2.93 -3.89 -7.44
N TYR A 72 3.28 -2.71 -7.95
CA TYR A 72 4.48 -2.50 -8.75
C TYR A 72 5.68 -2.07 -7.92
N PHE A 73 5.50 -1.77 -6.62
CA PHE A 73 6.61 -1.48 -5.74
C PHE A 73 7.35 -2.77 -5.38
N PRO A 74 8.69 -2.80 -5.48
CA PRO A 74 9.46 -3.98 -5.11
C PRO A 74 9.43 -4.20 -3.60
N ASP A 75 9.21 -5.45 -3.20
CA ASP A 75 9.12 -5.91 -1.80
C ASP A 75 10.48 -6.01 -1.09
N THR A 76 11.58 -5.76 -1.80
CA THR A 76 12.94 -5.84 -1.29
C THR A 76 13.61 -4.48 -1.11
N GLN A 77 12.97 -3.39 -1.53
CA GLN A 77 13.59 -2.07 -1.53
C GLN A 77 13.11 -1.21 -0.35
N PRO A 78 14.02 -0.53 0.37
CA PRO A 78 13.65 0.33 1.49
C PRO A 78 12.75 1.52 1.10
N TYR A 79 12.90 2.07 -0.11
CA TYR A 79 12.09 3.20 -0.58
C TYR A 79 10.61 2.82 -0.69
N SER A 80 10.29 1.54 -0.95
CA SER A 80 8.91 1.06 -1.05
C SER A 80 8.17 1.29 0.26
N THR A 81 8.77 0.90 1.39
CA THR A 81 8.18 1.10 2.73
C THR A 81 8.01 2.58 3.07
N GLN A 82 8.97 3.42 2.69
CA GLN A 82 8.84 4.87 2.87
C GLN A 82 7.66 5.43 2.06
N CYS A 83 7.55 5.04 0.80
CA CYS A 83 6.44 5.43 -0.06
C CYS A 83 5.09 4.95 0.47
N PHE A 84 5.03 3.72 0.98
CA PHE A 84 3.80 3.17 1.54
C PHE A 84 3.34 3.96 2.78
N VAL A 85 4.28 4.32 3.65
CA VAL A 85 3.95 5.15 4.82
C VAL A 85 3.48 6.55 4.40
N GLU A 86 4.06 7.14 3.34
CA GLU A 86 3.56 8.39 2.79
C GLU A 86 2.16 8.24 2.16
N PHE A 87 1.84 7.11 1.53
CA PHE A 87 0.50 6.85 1.00
C PHE A 87 -0.58 6.84 2.07
N LEU A 88 -0.26 6.45 3.32
CA LEU A 88 -1.19 6.57 4.44
C LEU A 88 -1.65 8.02 4.69
N ASN A 89 -0.83 9.01 4.31
CA ASN A 89 -1.16 10.43 4.43
C ASN A 89 -1.87 10.98 3.18
N ILE A 90 -1.93 10.22 2.09
CA ILE A 90 -2.52 10.62 0.81
C ILE A 90 -3.90 9.99 0.63
N LEU A 91 -4.07 8.72 1.00
CA LEU A 91 -5.33 7.99 0.88
C LEU A 91 -6.43 8.69 1.68
N SER A 92 -7.57 8.89 1.03
CA SER A 92 -8.66 9.70 1.57
C SER A 92 -9.82 8.88 2.15
N SER A 93 -10.09 7.72 1.55
CA SER A 93 -11.12 6.79 1.98
C SER A 93 -10.66 5.90 3.13
N ARG A 94 -11.56 5.68 4.09
CA ARG A 94 -11.37 4.70 5.15
C ARG A 94 -11.14 3.30 4.59
N ASP A 95 -11.93 2.89 3.60
CA ASP A 95 -11.83 1.54 3.03
C ASP A 95 -10.50 1.34 2.32
N ALA A 96 -10.03 2.37 1.62
CA ALA A 96 -8.72 2.35 0.97
C ALA A 96 -7.60 2.28 2.01
N LEU A 97 -7.69 3.05 3.10
CA LEU A 97 -6.75 2.96 4.22
C LEU A 97 -6.72 1.55 4.82
N ILE A 98 -7.88 0.96 5.10
CA ILE A 98 -8.00 -0.41 5.65
C ILE A 98 -7.37 -1.42 4.69
N CYS A 99 -7.74 -1.37 3.40
CA CYS A 99 -7.19 -2.25 2.37
C CYS A 99 -5.66 -2.13 2.29
N PHE A 100 -5.15 -0.91 2.35
CA PHE A 100 -3.73 -0.63 2.27
C PHE A 100 -2.96 -1.12 3.50
N VAL A 101 -3.42 -0.80 4.71
CA VAL A 101 -2.73 -1.21 5.95
C VAL A 101 -2.76 -2.72 6.19
N GLN A 102 -3.74 -3.44 5.65
CA GLN A 102 -3.76 -4.92 5.70
C GLN A 102 -2.50 -5.54 5.09
N GLY A 103 -1.89 -4.90 4.09
CA GLY A 103 -0.64 -5.33 3.48
C GLY A 103 0.60 -5.10 4.36
N SER A 104 0.51 -4.24 5.37
CA SER A 104 1.67 -3.75 6.12
C SER A 104 2.53 -4.81 6.82
N PRO A 105 2.02 -5.96 7.32
CA PRO A 105 2.89 -7.00 7.87
C PRO A 105 3.86 -7.61 6.85
N ARG A 106 3.56 -7.49 5.55
CA ARG A 106 4.37 -8.01 4.43
C ARG A 106 5.31 -6.98 3.83
N TRP A 107 5.23 -5.70 4.24
CA TRP A 107 6.16 -4.68 3.75
C TRP A 107 7.60 -4.99 4.16
N TYR A 108 8.54 -4.38 3.45
CA TYR A 108 9.96 -4.51 3.75
C TYR A 108 10.30 -3.77 5.05
N TRP A 109 10.44 -4.53 6.13
CA TRP A 109 10.83 -3.98 7.44
C TRP A 109 12.26 -4.36 7.78
N ASP A 110 13.08 -3.35 8.06
CA ASP A 110 14.45 -3.50 8.52
C ASP A 110 14.72 -2.59 9.73
N THR A 111 15.95 -2.62 10.22
CA THR A 111 16.36 -1.81 11.38
C THR A 111 16.43 -0.31 11.07
N LYS A 112 16.52 0.07 9.79
CA LYS A 112 16.62 1.47 9.35
C LYS A 112 15.24 2.13 9.27
N ASN A 113 14.19 1.36 8.98
CA ASN A 113 12.83 1.86 8.83
C ASN A 113 11.87 1.44 9.96
N ILE A 114 12.37 0.78 11.00
CA ILE A 114 11.59 0.33 12.17
C ILE A 114 10.78 1.46 12.84
N ALA A 115 11.30 2.69 12.84
CA ALA A 115 10.61 3.85 13.41
C ALA A 115 9.29 4.15 12.69
N LEU A 116 9.19 3.80 11.40
CA LEU A 116 7.99 4.01 10.59
C LEU A 116 6.86 3.03 10.96
N ILE A 117 7.17 1.89 11.61
CA ILE A 117 6.14 0.95 12.07
C ILE A 117 5.18 1.63 13.04
N SER A 118 5.68 2.55 13.88
CA SER A 118 4.85 3.31 14.81
C SER A 118 3.79 4.15 14.08
N ASN A 119 4.13 4.75 12.93
CA ASN A 119 3.17 5.50 12.12
C ASN A 119 2.03 4.61 11.62
N VAL A 120 2.35 3.37 11.23
CA VAL A 120 1.35 2.39 10.80
C VAL A 120 0.50 1.95 12.01
N ILE A 121 1.10 1.68 13.16
CA ILE A 121 0.39 1.33 14.39
C ILE A 121 -0.59 2.44 14.80
N ASP A 122 -0.17 3.69 14.76
CA ASP A 122 -1.00 4.84 15.10
C ASP A 122 -2.18 5.00 14.12
N MET A 123 -1.94 4.77 12.83
CA MET A 123 -3.00 4.76 11.81
C MET A 123 -4.02 3.65 12.07
N VAL A 124 -3.56 2.41 12.31
CA VAL A 124 -4.47 1.28 12.57
C VAL A 124 -5.24 1.49 13.88
N THR A 125 -4.60 2.09 14.89
CA THR A 125 -5.25 2.45 16.17
C THR A 125 -6.35 3.49 15.93
N THR A 126 -6.04 4.54 15.16
CA THR A 126 -7.03 5.56 14.76
C THR A 126 -8.20 4.95 13.98
N LEU A 127 -7.94 4.01 13.08
CA LEU A 127 -8.99 3.30 12.34
C LEU A 127 -9.86 2.46 13.29
N THR A 128 -9.25 1.79 14.26
CA THR A 128 -9.91 0.95 15.28
C THR A 128 -10.80 1.78 16.19
N ASP A 129 -10.30 2.89 16.72
CA ASP A 129 -11.04 3.80 17.62
C ASP A 129 -12.27 4.42 16.94
N ARG A 130 -12.24 4.53 15.62
CA ARG A 130 -13.35 5.04 14.80
C ARG A 130 -14.33 3.94 14.38
N THR A 131 -14.04 2.66 14.62
CA THR A 131 -14.93 1.54 14.28
C THR A 131 -15.94 1.28 15.40
N SER A 132 -17.22 1.23 15.07
CA SER A 132 -18.28 0.83 16.01
C SER A 132 -18.60 -0.66 15.86
N LYS A 133 -18.81 -1.37 16.98
CA LYS A 133 -19.27 -2.77 16.99
C LYS A 133 -20.80 -2.91 16.84
N SER A 134 -21.46 -1.92 16.24
CA SER A 134 -22.92 -1.87 16.15
C SER A 134 -23.53 -2.84 15.15
N ASP A 135 -22.73 -3.36 14.22
CA ASP A 135 -23.16 -4.34 13.23
C ASP A 135 -22.04 -5.36 12.92
N ILE A 136 -22.38 -6.36 12.09
CA ILE A 136 -21.47 -7.43 11.66
C ILE A 136 -20.26 -6.87 10.91
N HIS A 137 -20.44 -5.80 10.12
CA HIS A 137 -19.35 -5.21 9.34
C HIS A 137 -18.31 -4.59 10.26
N GLY A 138 -18.74 -3.79 11.23
CA GLY A 138 -17.86 -3.21 12.24
C GLY A 138 -17.18 -4.26 13.14
N GLU A 139 -17.85 -5.38 13.45
CA GLU A 139 -17.20 -6.49 14.16
C GLU A 139 -16.09 -7.15 13.33
N ILE A 140 -16.32 -7.37 12.03
CA ILE A 140 -15.31 -7.93 11.12
C ILE A 140 -14.11 -6.97 11.02
N GLU A 141 -14.36 -5.67 10.82
CA GLU A 141 -13.31 -4.66 10.76
C GLU A 141 -12.49 -4.61 12.05
N LEU A 142 -13.14 -4.59 13.21
CA LEU A 142 -12.45 -4.56 14.50
C LEU A 142 -11.56 -5.78 14.71
N ASN A 143 -12.04 -6.98 14.35
CA ASN A 143 -11.24 -8.20 14.45
C ASN A 143 -10.00 -8.13 13.57
N LEU A 144 -10.18 -7.70 12.31
CA LEU A 144 -9.09 -7.53 11.35
C LEU A 144 -8.06 -6.50 11.82
N LEU A 145 -8.50 -5.32 12.26
CA LEU A 145 -7.60 -4.25 12.73
C LEU A 145 -6.88 -4.65 14.02
N SER A 146 -7.55 -5.39 14.91
CA SER A 146 -6.94 -5.90 16.15
C SER A 146 -5.86 -6.93 15.88
N GLU A 147 -6.08 -7.85 14.94
CA GLU A 147 -5.08 -8.81 14.51
C GLU A 147 -3.88 -8.12 13.86
N LEU A 148 -4.16 -7.13 13.00
CA LEU A 148 -3.14 -6.33 12.35
C LEU A 148 -2.26 -5.59 13.37
N LEU A 149 -2.85 -4.94 14.38
CA LEU A 149 -2.11 -4.29 15.47
C LEU A 149 -1.19 -5.25 16.20
N LYS A 150 -1.68 -6.45 16.52
CA LYS A 150 -0.88 -7.48 17.18
C LYS A 150 0.32 -7.89 16.32
N ASN A 151 0.10 -8.10 15.03
CA ASN A 151 1.16 -8.50 14.09
C ASN A 151 2.22 -7.41 13.93
N LEU A 152 1.82 -6.14 13.81
CA LEU A 152 2.75 -5.02 13.71
C LEU A 152 3.58 -4.82 14.97
N LYS A 153 2.96 -4.91 16.17
CA LYS A 153 3.68 -4.82 17.44
C LYS A 153 4.69 -5.96 17.61
N ASN A 154 4.32 -7.18 17.23
CA ASN A 154 5.23 -8.32 17.24
C ASN A 154 6.41 -8.11 16.27
N LYS A 155 6.14 -7.62 15.07
CA LYS A 155 7.18 -7.31 14.07
C LYS A 155 8.14 -6.25 14.58
N GLN A 156 7.63 -5.18 15.20
CA GLN A 156 8.44 -4.14 15.81
C GLN A 156 9.35 -4.71 16.91
N LEU A 157 8.80 -5.53 17.82
CA LEU A 157 9.58 -6.15 18.88
C LEU A 157 10.70 -7.05 18.32
N GLN A 158 10.41 -7.89 17.33
CA GLN A 158 11.38 -8.77 16.69
C GLN A 158 12.57 -7.98 16.12
N LEU A 159 12.31 -6.86 15.45
CA LEU A 159 13.34 -6.02 14.87
C LEU A 159 14.17 -5.30 15.94
N ILE A 160 13.55 -4.81 17.02
CA ILE A 160 14.27 -4.22 18.17
C ILE A 160 15.23 -5.24 18.78
N THR A 161 14.76 -6.46 19.06
CA THR A 161 15.59 -7.50 19.69
C THR A 161 16.78 -7.92 18.81
N THR A 162 16.62 -7.82 17.48
CA THR A 162 17.69 -8.13 16.53
C THR A 162 18.77 -7.04 16.50
N CYS A 163 18.42 -5.78 16.79
CA CYS A 163 19.39 -4.68 16.92
C CYS A 163 20.28 -4.81 18.16
N GLU A 164 19.77 -5.41 19.24
CA GLU A 164 20.51 -5.54 20.51
C GLU A 164 21.52 -6.70 20.53
N THR A 165 21.52 -7.55 19.48
CA THR A 165 22.39 -8.73 19.38
C THR A 165 23.62 -8.56 18.49
N ILE A 166 23.85 -7.35 17.95
CA ILE A 166 24.98 -6.98 17.07
C ILE A 166 25.90 -6.01 17.81
#